data_AF-A0A7J3KDN7-F1
#
_entry.id   AF-A0A7J3KDN7-F1
#
_cell.length_a   1.000
_cell.length_b   1.000
_cell.length_c   1.000
_cell.angle_alpha   90.00
_cell.angle_beta   90.00
_cell.angle_gamma   90.00
#
_symmetry.space_group_name_H-M   'P 1'
#
loop_
_entity.id
_entity.type
_entity.pdbx_description
1 polymer ?
#
loop_
_entity_poly.entity_id
_entity_poly.type
_entity_poly.pdbx_seq_one_letter_code
_entity_poly.pdbx_strand_id
1 'polypeptide(L)'
;LERANLSEADLSKTYLREAILNWADLSKANLHDAYLPLTSLYCANLTEANLTEANLQGSDLCIANLRKANLDGAYFDRVNLMEADLRGVLNLDKVIEIDKAIFENTIVTDKEREIIERMLARRKLFDVRS
;
A
#
# COMPACT_ATOMS: atom_id res chain seq x y z
N LEU A 1 1.36 4.65 17.97
CA LEU A 1 1.12 5.95 17.32
C LEU A 1 -0.32 5.99 16.77
N GLU A 2 -1.27 5.42 17.51
CA GLU A 2 -2.66 5.35 17.09
C GLU A 2 -3.26 6.76 17.10
N ARG A 3 -3.99 7.13 16.04
CA ARG A 3 -4.54 8.48 15.82
C ARG A 3 -3.49 9.61 15.83
N ALA A 4 -2.21 9.28 15.66
CA ALA A 4 -1.16 10.30 15.61
C ALA A 4 -1.34 11.16 14.35
N ASN A 5 -1.06 12.46 14.49
CA ASN A 5 -0.86 13.31 13.33
C ASN A 5 0.62 13.24 12.93
N LEU A 6 0.86 12.59 11.80
CA LEU A 6 2.15 12.42 11.12
C LEU A 6 2.06 12.97 9.68
N SER A 7 1.08 13.85 9.41
CA SER A 7 0.93 14.48 8.10
C SER A 7 2.19 15.26 7.76
N GLU A 8 2.62 15.16 6.50
CA GLU A 8 3.83 15.80 5.96
C GLU A 8 5.14 15.41 6.69
N ALA A 9 5.11 14.44 7.60
CA ALA A 9 6.29 14.00 8.33
C ALA A 9 7.29 13.29 7.42
N ASP A 10 8.58 13.50 7.66
CA ASP A 10 9.63 12.69 7.07
C ASP A 10 9.83 11.42 7.89
N LEU A 11 9.32 10.31 7.35
CA LEU A 11 9.42 8.96 7.90
C LEU A 11 10.23 8.07 6.94
N SER A 12 11.02 8.66 6.04
CA SER A 12 11.84 7.90 5.12
C SER A 12 12.84 7.02 5.87
N LYS A 13 13.02 5.79 5.40
CA LYS A 13 13.97 4.82 5.98
C LYS A 13 13.72 4.46 7.45
N THR A 14 12.53 4.76 7.97
CA THR A 14 12.18 4.42 9.34
C THR A 14 11.95 2.91 9.50
N TYR A 15 12.23 2.40 10.71
CA TYR A 15 11.93 1.03 11.09
C TYR A 15 10.64 1.01 11.91
N LEU A 16 9.56 0.57 11.28
CA LEU A 16 8.20 0.57 11.82
C LEU A 16 7.58 -0.83 11.81
N ARG A 17 8.40 -1.88 11.73
CA ARG A 17 7.93 -3.27 11.80
C ARG A 17 6.99 -3.46 12.99
N GLU A 18 5.84 -4.09 12.73
CA GLU A 18 4.81 -4.39 13.74
C GLU A 18 4.27 -3.15 14.48
N ALA A 19 4.49 -1.94 13.96
CA ALA A 19 3.97 -0.73 14.57
C ALA A 19 2.44 -0.65 14.45
N ILE A 20 1.82 0.05 15.41
CA ILE A 20 0.39 0.34 15.42
C ILE A 20 0.19 1.82 15.08
N LEU A 21 -0.28 2.05 13.85
CA LEU A 21 -0.56 3.34 13.21
C LEU A 21 -2.03 3.47 12.80
N ASN A 22 -2.91 2.71 13.46
CA ASN A 22 -4.34 2.75 13.18
C ASN A 22 -4.88 4.18 13.33
N TRP A 23 -5.73 4.58 12.39
CA TRP A 23 -6.33 5.91 12.34
C TRP A 23 -5.32 7.08 12.28
N ALA A 24 -4.03 6.81 12.05
CA ALA A 24 -3.03 7.87 11.95
C ALA A 24 -3.27 8.71 10.69
N ASP A 25 -3.02 10.01 10.80
CA ASP A 25 -2.93 10.89 9.64
C ASP A 25 -1.48 10.87 9.14
N LEU A 26 -1.25 10.20 8.02
CA LEU A 26 0.02 10.11 7.29
C LEU A 26 -0.12 10.82 5.92
N SER A 27 -1.09 11.72 5.77
CA SER A 27 -1.28 12.41 4.51
C SER A 27 -0.02 13.19 4.12
N LYS A 28 0.40 13.03 2.86
CA LYS A 28 1.65 13.60 2.31
C LYS A 28 2.93 13.23 3.07
N ALA A 29 2.89 12.25 3.98
CA ALA A 29 4.08 11.79 4.67
C ALA A 29 5.08 11.20 3.66
N ASN A 30 6.36 11.42 3.92
CA ASN A 30 7.44 10.78 3.18
C ASN A 30 7.77 9.44 3.83
N LEU A 31 7.33 8.34 3.24
CA LEU A 31 7.61 6.96 3.66
C LEU A 31 8.55 6.25 2.67
N HIS A 32 9.34 7.02 1.92
CA HIS A 32 10.33 6.48 0.99
C HIS A 32 11.27 5.49 1.70
N ASP A 33 11.39 4.28 1.15
CA ASP A 33 12.26 3.22 1.68
C ASP A 33 11.96 2.86 3.16
N ALA A 34 10.74 3.14 3.64
CA ALA A 34 10.34 2.82 5.01
C ALA A 34 10.13 1.31 5.19
N TYR A 35 10.61 0.77 6.31
CA TYR A 35 10.47 -0.63 6.67
C TYR A 35 9.23 -0.83 7.55
N LEU A 36 8.11 -1.17 6.92
CA LEU A 36 6.78 -1.28 7.53
C LEU A 36 6.21 -2.71 7.58
N PRO A 37 6.96 -3.83 7.58
CA PRO A 37 6.31 -5.13 7.53
C PRO A 37 5.46 -5.40 8.78
N LEU A 38 4.31 -6.05 8.58
CA LEU A 38 3.33 -6.40 9.63
C LEU A 38 2.79 -5.18 10.40
N THR A 39 2.85 -3.98 9.81
CA THR A 39 2.33 -2.77 10.43
C THR A 39 0.80 -2.74 10.35
N SER A 40 0.15 -2.30 11.42
CA SER A 40 -1.28 -2.01 11.42
C SER A 40 -1.50 -0.55 11.03
N LEU A 41 -2.07 -0.34 9.84
CA LEU A 41 -2.43 0.95 9.22
C LEU A 41 -3.96 1.00 9.01
N TYR A 42 -4.72 0.30 9.85
CA TYR A 42 -6.17 0.21 9.74
C TYR A 42 -6.80 1.61 9.81
N CYS A 43 -7.63 1.95 8.83
CA CYS A 43 -8.24 3.28 8.67
C CYS A 43 -7.24 4.46 8.63
N ALA A 44 -5.96 4.23 8.32
CA ALA A 44 -4.98 5.32 8.23
C ALA A 44 -5.23 6.21 6.98
N ASN A 45 -4.95 7.50 7.10
CA ASN A 45 -4.97 8.42 5.97
C ASN A 45 -3.58 8.53 5.36
N LEU A 46 -3.37 7.97 4.18
CA LEU A 46 -2.14 8.00 3.37
C LEU A 46 -2.33 8.81 2.08
N THR A 47 -3.31 9.73 2.06
CA THR A 47 -3.57 10.57 0.88
C THR A 47 -2.31 11.31 0.48
N GLU A 48 -1.91 11.21 -0.79
CA GLU A 48 -0.72 11.86 -1.35
C GLU A 48 0.61 11.46 -0.68
N ALA A 49 0.65 10.38 0.12
CA ALA A 49 1.87 9.90 0.75
C ALA A 49 2.87 9.34 -0.28
N ASN A 50 4.16 9.51 0.00
CA ASN A 50 5.23 8.91 -0.79
C ASN A 50 5.60 7.54 -0.19
N LEU A 51 5.16 6.45 -0.80
CA LEU A 51 5.48 5.07 -0.42
C LEU A 51 6.49 4.42 -1.38
N THR A 52 7.26 5.23 -2.12
CA THR A 52 8.30 4.71 -3.03
C THR A 52 9.26 3.78 -2.30
N GLU A 53 9.45 2.57 -2.84
CA GLU A 53 10.33 1.53 -2.27
C GLU A 53 9.98 1.08 -0.84
N ALA A 54 8.82 1.48 -0.31
CA ALA A 54 8.42 1.09 1.04
C ALA A 54 8.14 -0.42 1.13
N ASN A 55 8.59 -1.05 2.20
CA ASN A 55 8.29 -2.45 2.48
C ASN A 55 7.03 -2.57 3.35
N LEU A 56 5.89 -2.89 2.72
CA LEU A 56 4.60 -3.09 3.38
C LEU A 56 4.27 -4.56 3.62
N GLN A 57 5.23 -5.49 3.50
CA GLN A 57 4.96 -6.93 3.55
C GLN A 57 4.09 -7.33 4.76
N GLY A 58 2.92 -7.92 4.48
CA GLY A 58 1.98 -8.39 5.49
C GLY A 58 1.28 -7.29 6.30
N SER A 59 1.39 -6.03 5.91
CA SER A 59 0.74 -4.91 6.59
C SER A 59 -0.76 -4.88 6.34
N ASP A 60 -1.47 -4.40 7.35
CA ASP A 60 -2.92 -4.25 7.30
C ASP A 60 -3.31 -2.80 6.97
N LEU A 61 -3.72 -2.55 5.73
CA LEU A 61 -4.24 -1.28 5.22
C LEU A 61 -5.76 -1.35 5.00
N CYS A 62 -6.46 -2.24 5.71
CA CYS A 62 -7.90 -2.33 5.64
C CYS A 62 -8.56 -0.95 5.93
N ILE A 63 -9.43 -0.51 5.03
CA ILE A 63 -10.15 0.79 5.07
C ILE A 63 -9.20 2.01 5.00
N ALA A 64 -7.91 1.83 4.72
CA ALA A 64 -6.98 2.94 4.58
C ALA A 64 -7.27 3.78 3.32
N ASN A 65 -7.03 5.09 3.39
CA ASN A 65 -7.16 5.99 2.26
C ASN A 65 -5.78 6.25 1.64
N LEU A 66 -5.48 5.66 0.48
CA LEU A 66 -4.23 5.84 -0.27
C LEU A 66 -4.40 6.71 -1.52
N ARG A 67 -5.46 7.52 -1.61
CA ARG A 67 -5.71 8.33 -2.81
C ARG A 67 -4.48 9.13 -3.19
N LYS A 68 -4.07 9.03 -4.45
CA LYS A 68 -2.88 9.71 -5.01
C LYS A 68 -1.54 9.38 -4.33
N ALA A 69 -1.46 8.34 -3.50
CA ALA A 69 -0.18 7.90 -2.96
C ALA A 69 0.73 7.38 -4.08
N ASN A 70 2.03 7.56 -3.93
CA ASN A 70 3.02 7.03 -4.88
C ASN A 70 3.55 5.68 -4.42
N LEU A 71 3.32 4.63 -5.23
CA LEU A 71 3.63 3.24 -4.90
C LEU A 71 4.81 2.66 -5.71
N ASP A 72 5.62 3.52 -6.34
CA ASP A 72 6.75 3.10 -7.19
C ASP A 72 7.69 2.15 -6.42
N GLY A 73 7.78 0.89 -6.85
CA GLY A 73 8.64 -0.12 -6.22
C GLY A 73 8.21 -0.57 -4.81
N ALA A 74 7.01 -0.21 -4.33
CA ALA A 74 6.53 -0.65 -3.03
C ALA A 74 6.31 -2.17 -2.99
N TYR A 75 6.67 -2.82 -1.89
CA TYR A 75 6.54 -4.28 -1.73
C TYR A 75 5.19 -4.65 -1.11
N PHE A 76 4.38 -5.38 -1.87
CA PHE A 76 2.98 -5.69 -1.58
C PHE A 76 2.71 -7.15 -1.20
N ASP A 77 3.75 -7.96 -0.90
CA ASP A 77 3.54 -9.36 -0.51
C ASP A 77 2.63 -9.44 0.73
N ARG A 78 1.45 -10.06 0.55
CA ARG A 78 0.43 -10.30 1.58
C ARG A 78 -0.15 -9.02 2.23
N VAL A 79 -0.12 -7.89 1.53
CA VAL A 79 -0.75 -6.66 2.02
C VAL A 79 -2.27 -6.80 2.02
N ASN A 80 -2.93 -6.39 3.10
CA ASN A 80 -4.38 -6.32 3.13
C ASN A 80 -4.86 -4.91 2.70
N LEU A 81 -5.52 -4.82 1.54
CA LEU A 81 -6.14 -3.58 1.02
C LEU A 81 -7.66 -3.67 1.01
N MET A 82 -8.25 -4.56 1.81
CA MET A 82 -9.69 -4.71 1.89
C MET A 82 -10.36 -3.36 2.19
N GLU A 83 -11.34 -2.96 1.38
CA GLU A 83 -12.05 -1.67 1.48
C GLU A 83 -11.17 -0.41 1.40
N ALA A 84 -9.88 -0.54 1.08
CA ALA A 84 -8.98 0.61 0.94
C ALA A 84 -9.33 1.46 -0.29
N ASP A 85 -9.07 2.77 -0.23
CA ASP A 85 -9.26 3.68 -1.37
C ASP A 85 -7.94 3.92 -2.10
N LEU A 86 -7.80 3.30 -3.29
CA LEU A 86 -6.63 3.43 -4.15
C LEU A 86 -6.87 4.40 -5.33
N ARG A 87 -7.96 5.16 -5.35
CA ARG A 87 -8.26 6.00 -6.53
C ARG A 87 -7.15 7.02 -6.80
N GLY A 88 -6.61 6.96 -8.01
CA GLY A 88 -5.59 7.88 -8.48
C GLY A 88 -4.19 7.63 -7.92
N VAL A 89 -3.91 6.47 -7.30
CA VAL A 89 -2.54 6.10 -6.93
C VAL A 89 -1.60 6.18 -8.14
N LEU A 90 -0.35 6.52 -7.87
CA LEU A 90 0.70 6.62 -8.87
C LEU A 90 1.55 5.35 -8.85
N ASN A 91 2.02 4.93 -10.02
CA ASN A 91 2.96 3.81 -10.17
C ASN A 91 2.47 2.45 -9.64
N LEU A 92 1.14 2.22 -9.60
CA LEU A 92 0.57 0.94 -9.18
C LEU A 92 1.08 -0.24 -10.03
N ASP A 93 1.36 -0.04 -11.31
CA ASP A 93 1.87 -1.07 -12.21
C ASP A 93 3.34 -1.47 -11.94
N LYS A 94 3.99 -0.79 -10.98
CA LYS A 94 5.37 -1.00 -10.57
C LYS A 94 5.50 -1.54 -9.15
N VAL A 95 4.41 -1.84 -8.46
CA VAL A 95 4.50 -2.54 -7.17
C VAL A 95 5.06 -3.93 -7.35
N ILE A 96 5.70 -4.43 -6.29
CA ILE A 96 6.41 -5.71 -6.27
C ILE A 96 5.60 -6.72 -5.46
N GLU A 97 5.52 -7.98 -5.91
CA GLU A 97 4.86 -9.09 -5.19
C GLU A 97 3.36 -8.87 -4.85
N ILE A 98 2.60 -8.29 -5.79
CA ILE A 98 1.17 -7.99 -5.61
C ILE A 98 0.26 -9.22 -5.45
N ASP A 99 0.70 -10.41 -5.86
CA ASP A 99 -0.19 -11.56 -6.08
C ASP A 99 -0.84 -12.13 -4.82
N LYS A 100 -0.25 -11.86 -3.66
CA LYS A 100 -0.83 -12.24 -2.37
C LYS A 100 -1.55 -11.09 -1.67
N ALA A 101 -1.59 -9.91 -2.27
CA ALA A 101 -2.33 -8.79 -1.72
C ALA A 101 -3.85 -9.04 -1.83
N ILE A 102 -4.60 -8.58 -0.83
CA ILE A 102 -6.04 -8.74 -0.73
C ILE A 102 -6.71 -7.45 -1.23
N PHE A 103 -7.53 -7.55 -2.27
CA PHE A 103 -8.23 -6.42 -2.88
C PHE A 103 -9.76 -6.47 -2.70
N GLU A 104 -10.25 -7.22 -1.72
CA GLU A 104 -11.69 -7.38 -1.47
C GLU A 104 -12.35 -6.02 -1.20
N ASN A 105 -13.36 -5.67 -2.00
CA ASN A 105 -14.05 -4.36 -1.91
C ASN A 105 -13.14 -3.13 -2.00
N THR A 106 -11.89 -3.26 -2.48
CA THR A 106 -11.00 -2.12 -2.67
C THR A 106 -11.61 -1.14 -3.67
N ILE A 107 -11.58 0.15 -3.32
CA ILE A 107 -12.15 1.22 -4.11
C ILE A 107 -11.08 1.69 -5.11
N VAL A 108 -11.36 1.48 -6.39
CA VAL A 108 -10.46 1.77 -7.53
C VAL A 108 -11.24 2.44 -8.66
N THR A 109 -10.56 3.19 -9.53
CA THR A 109 -11.13 3.55 -10.84
C THR A 109 -10.93 2.39 -11.84
N ASP A 110 -11.52 2.52 -13.04
CA ASP A 110 -11.32 1.55 -14.12
C ASP A 110 -9.84 1.38 -14.49
N LYS A 111 -9.05 2.46 -14.40
CA LYS A 111 -7.61 2.44 -14.66
C LYS A 111 -6.87 1.56 -13.65
N GLU A 112 -7.09 1.76 -12.35
CA GLU A 112 -6.42 0.95 -11.33
C GLU A 112 -6.90 -0.51 -11.38
N ARG A 113 -8.19 -0.73 -11.67
CA ARG A 113 -8.75 -2.08 -11.88
C ARG A 113 -8.03 -2.82 -13.00
N GLU A 114 -7.87 -2.20 -14.16
CA GLU A 114 -7.17 -2.81 -15.31
C GLU A 114 -5.72 -3.17 -14.96
N ILE A 115 -5.01 -2.28 -14.24
CA ILE A 115 -3.64 -2.53 -13.78
C ILE A 115 -3.59 -3.77 -12.87
N ILE A 116 -4.45 -3.83 -11.85
CA ILE A 116 -4.49 -4.94 -10.90
C ILE A 116 -4.78 -6.25 -11.63
N GLU A 117 -5.84 -6.29 -12.45
CA GLU A 117 -6.21 -7.49 -13.21
C GLU A 117 -5.08 -7.96 -14.13
N ARG A 118 -4.42 -7.03 -14.83
CA ARG A 118 -3.27 -7.33 -15.70
C ARG A 118 -2.10 -7.91 -14.91
N MET A 119 -1.79 -7.37 -13.74
CA MET A 119 -0.68 -7.85 -12.91
C MET A 119 -0.97 -9.26 -12.38
N LEU A 120 -2.17 -9.49 -11.85
CA LEU A 120 -2.60 -10.80 -11.32
C LEU A 120 -2.72 -11.87 -12.43
N ALA A 121 -3.10 -11.47 -13.66
CA ALA A 121 -3.17 -12.39 -14.79
C ALA A 121 -1.78 -12.84 -15.28
N ARG A 122 -0.79 -11.93 -15.27
CA ARG A 122 0.58 -12.23 -15.73
C ARG A 122 1.23 -13.35 -14.94
N ARG A 123 0.99 -13.46 -13.63
CA ARG A 123 1.63 -14.50 -12.80
C ARG A 123 0.96 -15.86 -12.87
N LYS A 124 -0.36 -15.94 -13.07
CA LYS A 124 -1.06 -17.22 -13.34
C LYS A 124 -0.47 -17.94 -14.57
N LEU A 125 -0.01 -17.19 -15.58
CA LEU A 125 0.67 -17.75 -16.76
C LEU A 125 2.06 -18.34 -16.46
N PHE A 126 2.72 -17.93 -15.38
CA PHE A 126 4.01 -18.50 -14.97
C PHE A 126 3.84 -19.74 -14.08
N ASP A 127 2.78 -19.80 -13.27
CA ASP A 127 2.51 -20.92 -12.36
C ASP A 127 2.01 -22.19 -13.06
N VAL A 128 1.47 -22.07 -14.29
CA VAL A 128 1.02 -23.24 -15.08
C VAL A 128 2.18 -23.91 -15.85
N ARG A 129 3.42 -23.39 -15.73
CA ARG A 129 4.60 -23.89 -16.46
C ARG A 129 5.62 -24.65 -15.61
N SER A 130 5.27 -25.04 -14.38
CA SER A 130 6.10 -25.89 -13.50
C SER A 130 5.55 -27.30 -13.35
#